data_AF-A0A414IGY1-F1
#
_entry.id   AF-A0A414IGY1-F1
#
_cell.length_a   1.000
_cell.length_b   1.000
_cell.length_c   1.000
_cell.angle_alpha   90.00
_cell.angle_beta   90.00
_cell.angle_gamma   90.00
#
_symmetry.space_group_name_H-M   'P 1'
#
loop_
_entity.id
_entity.type
_entity.pdbx_description
1 polymer ?
#
loop_
_entity_poly.entity_id
_entity_poly.type
_entity_poly.pdbx_seq_one_letter_code
_entity_poly.pdbx_strand_id
1 'polypeptide(L)' 'MEEKKKKKTTDGMALRTYLRSLPVCEAPEMAKKLAEECKVPIYTFNNWRSGLVRIPELAKDKIEEIAGVTIFNRQ' A
#
# COMPACT_ATOMS: atom_id res chain seq x y z
N MET A 1 16.84 -15.24 -3.94
CA MET A 1 16.61 -14.06 -3.07
C MET A 1 16.14 -12.82 -3.84
N GLU A 2 16.39 -12.72 -5.15
CA GLU A 2 16.00 -11.56 -5.98
C GLU A 2 14.49 -11.34 -6.15
N GLU A 3 13.69 -12.40 -6.28
CA GLU A 3 12.25 -12.29 -6.50
C GLU A 3 11.51 -11.64 -5.32
N LYS A 4 11.91 -11.99 -4.08
CA LYS A 4 11.37 -11.37 -2.87
C LYS A 4 11.71 -9.88 -2.76
N LYS A 5 12.79 -9.43 -3.39
CA LYS A 5 13.17 -8.01 -3.43
C LYS A 5 12.36 -7.28 -4.51
N LYS A 6 12.25 -7.86 -5.72
CA LYS A 6 11.43 -7.33 -6.82
C LYS A 6 9.97 -7.15 -6.41
N LYS A 7 9.35 -8.18 -5.80
CA LYS A 7 7.94 -8.16 -5.35
C LYS A 7 7.63 -7.01 -4.35
N LYS A 8 8.54 -6.74 -3.39
CA LYS A 8 8.39 -5.64 -2.42
C LYS A 8 8.35 -4.27 -3.09
N THR A 9 9.23 -4.04 -4.06
CA THR A 9 9.26 -2.80 -4.84
C THR A 9 8.02 -2.62 -5.71
N THR A 10 7.49 -3.69 -6.32
CA THR A 10 6.25 -3.62 -7.12
C THR A 10 5.02 -3.32 -6.26
N ASP A 11 4.89 -3.94 -5.08
CA ASP A 11 3.77 -3.66 -4.17
C ASP A 11 3.79 -2.20 -3.70
N GLY A 12 4.97 -1.70 -3.29
CA GLY A 12 5.12 -0.30 -2.86
C GLY A 12 4.86 0.68 -4.01
N MET A 13 5.32 0.37 -5.23
CA MET A 13 5.01 1.18 -6.41
C MET A 13 3.52 1.19 -6.74
N ALA A 14 2.84 0.05 -6.67
CA ALA A 14 1.40 -0.05 -6.93
C ALA A 14 0.60 0.81 -5.93
N LEU A 15 0.91 0.69 -4.63
CA LEU A 15 0.29 1.49 -3.58
C LEU A 15 0.56 2.99 -3.77
N ARG A 16 1.80 3.35 -4.15
CA ARG A 16 2.15 4.75 -4.43
C ARG A 16 1.40 5.29 -5.65
N THR A 17 1.24 4.50 -6.70
CA THR A 17 0.52 4.89 -7.91
C THR A 17 -0.96 5.11 -7.61
N TYR A 18 -1.59 4.21 -6.85
CA TYR A 18 -2.96 4.39 -6.38
C TYR A 18 -3.14 5.69 -5.57
N LEU A 19 -2.26 5.94 -4.59
CA LEU A 19 -2.36 7.18 -3.81
C LEU A 19 -2.13 8.44 -4.67
N ARG A 20 -1.38 8.36 -5.76
CA ARG A 20 -1.18 9.48 -6.71
C ARG A 20 -2.33 9.67 -7.69
N SER A 21 -3.17 8.65 -7.92
CA SER A 21 -4.38 8.81 -8.72
C SER A 21 -5.51 9.49 -7.97
N LEU A 22 -5.43 9.56 -6.64
CA LEU A 22 -6.38 10.29 -5.81
C LEU A 22 -6.16 11.81 -5.90
N PRO A 23 -7.20 12.63 -5.69
CA PRO A 23 -7.05 14.08 -5.54
C PRO A 23 -6.03 14.44 -4.45
N VAL A 24 -5.28 15.53 -4.66
CA VAL A 24 -4.11 15.90 -3.83
C VAL A 24 -4.45 16.02 -2.34
N CYS A 25 -5.64 16.51 -2.00
CA CYS A 25 -6.09 16.63 -0.61
C CYS A 25 -6.57 15.31 -0.01
N GLU A 26 -7.04 14.36 -0.83
CA GLU A 26 -7.60 13.08 -0.38
C GLU A 26 -6.52 12.01 -0.17
N ALA A 27 -5.43 12.08 -0.94
CA ALA A 27 -4.31 11.14 -0.81
C ALA A 27 -3.75 11.01 0.63
N PRO A 28 -3.46 12.10 1.38
CA PRO A 28 -2.96 11.98 2.75
C PRO A 28 -4.03 11.47 3.72
N GLU A 29 -5.30 11.80 3.52
CA GLU A 29 -6.40 11.30 4.36
C GLU A 29 -6.65 9.81 4.13
N MET A 30 -6.65 9.37 2.87
CA MET A 30 -6.73 7.96 2.50
C MET A 30 -5.55 7.18 3.09
N ALA A 31 -4.33 7.70 3.02
CA ALA A 31 -3.17 7.05 3.61
C ALA A 31 -3.31 6.86 5.14
N LYS A 32 -3.85 7.87 5.85
CA LYS A 32 -4.14 7.75 7.29
C LYS A 32 -5.22 6.71 7.55
N LYS A 33 -6.33 6.76 6.80
CA LYS A 33 -7.43 5.79 6.91
C LYS A 33 -6.95 4.36 6.68
N LEU A 34 -6.13 4.14 5.66
CA LEU A 34 -5.54 2.81 5.38
C LEU A 34 -4.63 2.35 6.52
N ALA A 35 -3.83 3.24 7.10
CA ALA A 35 -2.97 2.89 8.23
C ALA A 35 -3.79 2.52 9.48
N GLU A 36 -4.83 3.28 9.80
CA GLU A 36 -5.75 3.02 10.91
C GLU A 36 -6.50 1.70 10.74
N GLU A 37 -7.10 1.46 9.58
CA GLU A 37 -7.83 0.23 9.28
C GLU A 37 -6.94 -1.01 9.24
N CYS A 38 -5.71 -0.88 8.73
CA CYS A 38 -4.71 -1.94 8.79
C CYS A 38 -4.12 -2.11 10.20
N LYS A 39 -4.50 -1.25 11.17
CA LYS A 39 -3.97 -1.23 12.55
C LYS A 39 -2.44 -1.13 12.59
N VAL A 40 -1.86 -0.38 11.66
CA VAL A 40 -0.41 -0.15 11.60
C VAL A 40 -0.08 1.32 11.83
N PRO A 41 1.09 1.60 12.43
CA PRO A 41 1.58 2.98 12.50
C PRO A 41 1.80 3.59 11.11
N ILE A 42 1.60 4.91 10.99
CA ILE A 42 1.77 5.63 9.73
C ILE A 42 3.18 5.49 9.15
N TYR A 43 4.22 5.35 9.99
CA TYR A 43 5.59 5.12 9.52
C TYR A 43 5.74 3.75 8.85
N THR A 44 5.02 2.73 9.33
CA THR A 44 4.98 1.39 8.71
C THR A 44 4.31 1.47 7.35
N PHE A 45 3.20 2.21 7.25
CA PHE A 45 2.53 2.47 5.98
C PHE A 45 3.44 3.23 4.99
N ASN A 46 4.20 4.21 5.47
CA ASN A 46 5.18 4.92 4.64
C ASN A 46 6.32 4.01 4.15
N ASN A 47 6.74 3.03 4.95
CA ASN A 47 7.70 2.01 4.52
C ASN A 47 7.12 1.10 3.43
N TRP A 48 5.83 0.76 3.51
CA TRP A 48 5.13 0.04 2.45
C TRP A 48 5.07 0.86 1.16
N ARG A 49 4.65 2.12 1.24
CA ARG A 49 4.60 3.05 0.09
C ARG A 49 5.96 3.25 -0.57
N SER A 50 7.05 3.18 0.21
CA SER A 50 8.42 3.32 -0.28
C SER A 50 9.01 1.99 -0.77
N GLY A 51 8.30 0.87 -0.63
CA GLY A 51 8.76 -0.48 -0.99
C GLY A 51 9.89 -1.01 -0.10
N LEU A 52 10.14 -0.39 1.06
CA LEU A 52 11.21 -0.77 2.00
C LEU A 52 10.86 -2.07 2.75
N VAL A 53 9.58 -2.28 3.01
CA VAL A 53 9.05 -3.43 3.77
C VAL A 53 7.95 -4.11 2.96
N ARG A 54 7.83 -5.44 3.09
CA ARG A 54 6.77 -6.21 2.44
C ARG A 54 5.42 -5.85 3.06
N ILE A 55 4.41 -5.67 2.23
CA ILE A 55 3.02 -5.54 2.68
C ILE A 55 2.48 -6.95 2.96
N PRO A 56 1.99 -7.24 4.18
CA PRO A 56 1.33 -8.51 4.50
C PRO A 56 0.11 -8.76 3.59
N GLU A 57 -0.17 -10.01 3.20
CA GLU A 57 -1.36 -10.36 2.39
C GLU A 57 -2.64 -9.78 3.01
N LEU A 58 -2.84 -9.95 4.33
CA LEU A 58 -4.01 -9.44 5.04
C LEU A 58 -4.19 -7.91 4.89
N ALA A 59 -3.09 -7.16 4.89
CA ALA A 59 -3.14 -5.72 4.69
C ALA A 59 -3.43 -5.36 3.22
N LYS A 60 -2.94 -6.16 2.26
CA LYS A 60 -3.28 -5.98 0.84
C LYS A 60 -4.78 -6.15 0.61
N ASP A 61 -5.37 -7.22 1.14
CA ASP A 61 -6.82 -7.46 1.05
C ASP A 61 -7.62 -6.29 1.62
N LYS A 62 -7.23 -5.82 2.81
CA LYS A 62 -7.91 -4.69 3.47
C LYS A 62 -7.76 -3.38 2.70
N ILE A 63 -6.58 -3.11 2.13
CA ILE A 63 -6.33 -1.93 1.30
C ILE A 63 -7.21 -1.97 0.04
N GLU A 64 -7.32 -3.12 -0.63
CA GLU A 64 -8.19 -3.28 -1.82
C GLU A 64 -9.67 -3.16 -1.47
N GLU A 65 -10.10 -3.68 -0.32
CA GLU A 65 -11.45 -3.53 0.23
C GLU A 65 -11.82 -2.06 0.45
N ILE A 66 -10.91 -1.27 1.06
CA ILE A 66 -11.14 0.15 1.33
C ILE A 66 -11.04 0.99 0.06
N ALA A 67 -10.10 0.65 -0.82
CA ALA A 67 -9.89 1.35 -2.08
C ALA A 67 -10.99 1.06 -3.12
N GLY A 68 -11.70 -0.06 -2.97
CA GLY A 68 -12.71 -0.53 -3.93
C GLY A 68 -12.13 -0.91 -5.30
N VAL A 69 -10.81 -1.05 -5.40
CA VAL A 69 -10.09 -1.36 -6.64
C VAL A 69 -8.96 -2.36 -6.37
N THR A 70 -8.66 -3.19 -7.36
CA THR A 70 -7.51 -4.10 -7.30
C THR A 70 -6.23 -3.32 -7.56
N ILE A 71 -5.33 -3.32 -6.57
CA ILE A 71 -4.06 -2.56 -6.61
C ILE A 71 -2.89 -3.52 -6.73
N PHE A 72 -2.93 -4.67 -6.06
CA PHE A 72 -1.80 -5.57 -5.96
C PHE A 72 -1.96 -6.76 -6.90
N ASN A 73 -1.00 -6.96 -7.79
CA ASN A 73 -0.98 -8.13 -8.66
C ASN A 73 -0.40 -9.33 -7.89
N ARG A 74 -1.20 -10.39 -7.73
CA ARG A 74 -0.86 -11.56 -6.89
C ARG A 74 -0.03 -12.63 -7.61
N GLN A 75 0.54 -12.31 -8.77
CA GLN A 75 1.42 -13.20 -9.55
C GLN A 75 2.74 -13.52 -8.83
#